data_AF-A0A3C1G2X6-F1
#
_entry.id   AF-A0A3C1G2X6-F1
#
_cell.length_a   1.000
_cell.length_b   1.000
_cell.length_c   1.000
_cell.angle_alpha   90.00
_cell.angle_beta   90.00
_cell.angle_gamma   90.00
#
_symmetry.space_group_name_H-M   'P 1'
#
loop_
_entity.id
_entity.type
_entity.pdbx_description
1 polymer ?
#
loop_
_entity_poly.entity_id
_entity_poly.type
_entity_poly.pdbx_seq_one_letter_code
_entity_poly.pdbx_strand_id
1 'polypeptide(L)' 'MVTEKKKFTKDSVIGDVVKESSAAKKVIEKYFGNGCFTCPGINMESISFGSMMHNVDPEKIVCELNELEG' A
#
# COMPACT_ATOMS: atom_id res chain seq x y z
N MET A 1 3.34 23.73 -12.84
CA MET A 1 3.12 23.16 -11.49
C MET A 1 3.66 21.75 -11.56
N VAL A 2 4.86 21.52 -11.00
CA VAL A 2 5.43 20.17 -10.95
C VAL A 2 4.76 19.49 -9.76
N THR A 3 3.74 18.69 -10.01
CA THR A 3 3.24 17.74 -9.01
C THR A 3 4.37 16.74 -8.77
N GLU A 4 5.14 16.94 -7.71
CA GLU A 4 6.05 15.91 -7.21
C GLU A 4 5.19 14.70 -6.84
N LYS A 5 5.12 13.71 -7.75
CA LYS A 5 4.52 12.40 -7.50
C LYS A 5 5.21 11.81 -6.27
N LYS A 6 4.49 11.77 -5.16
CA LYS A 6 5.01 11.29 -3.88
C LYS A 6 5.23 9.78 -4.03
N LYS A 7 6.50 9.36 -4.12
CA LYS A 7 6.80 7.93 -4.20
C LYS A 7 6.35 7.24 -2.91
N PHE A 8 5.59 6.16 -3.05
CA PHE A 8 5.29 5.27 -1.95
C PHE A 8 6.56 4.56 -1.50
N THR A 9 6.66 4.26 -0.21
CA THR A 9 7.76 3.52 0.41
C THR A 9 7.20 2.45 1.34
N LYS A 10 8.02 1.50 1.78
CA LYS A 10 7.56 0.45 2.70
C LYS A 10 7.10 1.00 4.07
N ASP A 11 7.55 2.20 4.42
CA ASP A 11 7.17 2.87 5.66
C ASP A 11 5.89 3.71 5.49
N SER A 12 5.34 3.80 4.26
CA SER A 12 4.05 4.44 4.01
C SER A 12 2.93 3.71 4.73
N VAL A 13 2.05 4.49 5.38
CA VAL A 13 0.85 3.98 6.04
C VAL A 13 -0.15 3.52 4.99
N ILE A 14 -0.60 2.26 5.06
CA ILE A 14 -1.49 1.66 4.06
C ILE A 14 -2.78 2.48 3.92
N GLY A 15 -3.32 2.96 5.04
CA GLY A 15 -4.50 3.84 5.06
C GLY A 15 -4.34 5.13 4.25
N ASP A 16 -3.14 5.70 4.17
CA ASP A 16 -2.89 6.90 3.37
C ASP A 16 -2.66 6.56 1.90
N VAL A 17 -1.97 5.46 1.62
CA VAL A 17 -1.75 4.93 0.27
C VAL A 17 -3.07 4.68 -0.46
N VAL A 18 -4.05 4.05 0.21
CA VAL A 18 -5.36 3.76 -0.40
C VAL A 18 -6.27 4.98 -0.51
N LYS A 19 -5.99 6.07 0.22
CA LYS A 19 -6.68 7.36 0.06
C LYS A 19 -6.16 8.13 -1.15
N GLU A 20 -4.86 8.01 -1.47
CA GLU A 20 -4.27 8.68 -2.62
C GLU A 20 -4.80 8.11 -3.95
N SER A 21 -5.05 6.80 -4.04
CA SER A 21 -5.55 6.19 -5.27
C SER A 21 -6.44 4.97 -5.05
N SER A 22 -7.57 4.93 -5.79
CA SER A 22 -8.44 3.74 -5.82
C SER A 22 -7.78 2.54 -6.51
N ALA A 23 -6.78 2.77 -7.35
CA ALA A 23 -5.97 1.71 -7.95
C ALA A 23 -5.00 1.10 -6.92
N ALA A 24 -4.43 1.92 -6.04
CA ALA A 24 -3.58 1.46 -4.94
C ALA A 24 -4.34 0.50 -4.01
N LYS A 25 -5.63 0.73 -3.78
CA LYS A 25 -6.50 -0.19 -3.03
C LYS A 25 -6.48 -1.62 -3.62
N LYS A 26 -6.53 -1.76 -4.95
CA LYS A 26 -6.49 -3.08 -5.61
C LYS A 26 -5.15 -3.78 -5.44
N VAL A 27 -4.05 -3.02 -5.45
CA VAL A 27 -2.70 -3.57 -5.22
C VAL A 27 -2.60 -4.09 -3.78
N ILE A 28 -3.00 -3.28 -2.80
CA ILE A 28 -3.03 -3.69 -1.38
C ILE A 28 -3.90 -4.93 -1.19
N GLU A 29 -5.09 -5.00 -1.79
CA GLU A 29 -5.99 -6.15 -1.73
C GLU A 29 -5.40 -7.41 -2.38
N LYS A 30 -4.69 -7.26 -3.51
CA LYS A 30 -4.01 -8.37 -4.21
C LYS A 30 -2.95 -9.04 -3.33
N TYR A 31 -2.22 -8.26 -2.53
CA TYR A 31 -1.14 -8.76 -1.68
C TYR A 31 -1.60 -9.20 -0.29
N PHE A 32 -2.52 -8.47 0.35
CA PHE A 32 -3.00 -8.78 1.70
C PHE A 32 -4.32 -9.58 1.73
N GLY A 33 -4.97 -9.76 0.59
CA GLY A 33 -6.21 -10.51 0.41
C GLY A 33 -7.48 -9.66 0.51
N ASN A 34 -8.60 -10.24 0.05
CA ASN A 34 -9.93 -9.61 -0.04
C ASN A 34 -10.57 -9.21 1.30
N GLY A 35 -9.93 -9.57 2.42
CA GLY A 35 -10.35 -9.19 3.77
C GLY A 35 -9.47 -8.13 4.43
N CYS A 36 -8.40 -7.64 3.77
CA CYS A 36 -7.40 -6.81 4.45
C CYS A 36 -8.01 -5.53 5.05
N PHE A 37 -9.00 -4.92 4.37
CA PHE A 37 -9.70 -3.72 4.81
C PHE A 37 -10.68 -3.92 5.97
N THR A 38 -10.94 -5.16 6.40
CA THR A 38 -11.77 -5.44 7.59
C THR A 38 -10.93 -5.45 8.87
N CYS A 39 -9.60 -5.51 8.75
CA CYS A 39 -8.70 -5.37 9.88
C CYS A 39 -8.70 -3.90 10.35
N PRO A 40 -9.05 -3.60 11.61
CA PRO A 40 -9.00 -2.22 12.11
C PRO A 40 -7.59 -1.62 12.07
N GLY A 41 -6.55 -2.46 12.11
CA GLY A 41 -5.14 -2.05 12.06
C GLY A 41 -4.68 -1.55 10.70
N ILE A 42 -5.29 -1.99 9.59
CA ILE A 42 -4.72 -1.74 8.26
C ILE A 42 -4.64 -0.25 7.88
N ASN A 43 -5.51 0.59 8.45
CA ASN A 43 -5.46 2.02 8.17
C ASN A 43 -4.36 2.75 8.96
N MET A 44 -3.75 2.07 9.95
CA MET A 44 -2.75 2.62 10.86
C MET A 44 -1.37 1.95 10.70
N GLU A 45 -1.31 0.82 9.99
CA GLU A 45 -0.09 0.04 9.79
C GLU A 45 0.69 0.51 8.55
N SER A 46 2.01 0.35 8.59
CA SER A 46 2.87 0.54 7.43
C SER A 46 2.78 -0.65 6.46
N ILE A 47 3.13 -0.44 5.20
CA ILE A 47 3.24 -1.52 4.22
C ILE A 47 4.21 -2.61 4.72
N SER A 48 5.34 -2.22 5.30
CA SER A 48 6.35 -3.13 5.86
C SER A 48 5.77 -4.01 6.96
N PHE A 49 5.00 -3.44 7.87
CA PHE A 49 4.39 -4.17 8.97
C PHE A 49 3.31 -5.14 8.48
N GLY A 50 2.38 -4.68 7.63
CA GLY A 50 1.38 -5.55 7.02
C GLY A 50 2.03 -6.69 6.23
N SER A 51 3.11 -6.40 5.50
CA SER A 51 3.88 -7.40 4.74
C SER A 51 4.51 -8.45 5.64
N MET A 52 5.08 -8.04 6.77
CA MET A 52 5.61 -8.97 7.78
C MET A 52 4.51 -9.88 8.35
N MET A 53 3.34 -9.33 8.68
CA MET A 53 2.23 -10.10 9.27
C MET A 53 1.62 -11.11 8.30
N HIS A 54 1.63 -10.82 7.01
CA HIS A 54 1.06 -11.66 5.96
C HIS A 54 2.12 -12.45 5.16
N ASN A 55 3.39 -12.42 5.58
CA ASN A 55 4.52 -13.06 4.90
C ASN A 55 4.62 -12.69 3.41
N VAL A 56 4.46 -11.40 3.13
CA VAL A 56 4.56 -10.78 1.80
C VAL A 56 5.85 -9.95 1.74
N ASP A 57 6.37 -9.73 0.53
CA ASP A 57 7.49 -8.84 0.28
C ASP A 57 7.00 -7.39 0.11
N PRO A 58 7.32 -6.45 1.03
CA PRO A 58 6.87 -5.07 0.94
C PRO A 58 7.41 -4.33 -0.28
N GLU A 59 8.59 -4.71 -0.80
CA GLU A 59 9.20 -4.03 -1.94
C GLU A 59 8.38 -4.28 -3.22
N LYS A 60 7.76 -5.46 -3.36
CA LYS A 60 6.86 -5.76 -4.49
C LYS A 60 5.63 -4.88 -4.49
N ILE A 61 5.05 -4.66 -3.30
CA ILE A 61 3.87 -3.80 -3.13
C ILE A 61 4.24 -2.37 -3.51
N VAL A 62 5.35 -1.85 -2.96
CA VAL A 62 5.83 -0.49 -3.23
C VAL A 62 6.16 -0.28 -4.71
N CYS A 63 6.78 -1.27 -5.36
CA CYS A 63 7.08 -1.20 -6.79
C CYS A 63 5.79 -1.08 -7.61
N GLU A 64 4.84 -1.99 -7.40
CA GLU A 64 3.56 -2.00 -8.13
C GLU A 64 2.73 -0.73 -7.85
N LEU A 65 2.75 -0.21 -6.61
CA LEU A 65 2.10 1.06 -6.27
C LEU A 65 2.72 2.25 -7.02
N ASN A 66 4.04 2.32 -7.10
CA ASN A 66 4.73 3.40 -7.81
C ASN A 66 4.58 3.30 -9.34
N GLU A 67 4.36 2.09 -9.88
CA GLU A 67 4.04 1.90 -11.31
C GLU A 67 2.65 2.44 -11.69
N LEU A 68 1.70 2.49 -10.74
CA LEU A 68 0.39 3.13 -10.97
C LEU A 68 0.49 4.65 -11.13
N GLU A 69 1.48 5.24 -10.47
CA GLU A 69 1.83 6.66 -10.60
C GLU A 69 2.80 6.88 -11.78
N GLY A 70 2.99 5.93 -12.69
CA GLY A 70 3.82 6.07 -13.89
C GLY A 70 3.21 7.01 -14.93
#